data_AF-A0AAU6T4P8-F1
#
_entry.id   AF-A0AAU6T4P8-F1
#
_cell.length_a   1.000
_cell.length_b   1.000
_cell.length_c   1.000
_cell.angle_alpha   90.00
_cell.angle_beta   90.00
_cell.angle_gamma   90.00
#
_symmetry.space_group_name_H-M   'P 1'
#
loop_
_entity.id
_entity.type
_entity.pdbx_description
1 polymer ?
#
loop_
_entity_poly.entity_id
_entity_poly.type
_entity_poly.pdbx_seq_one_letter_code
_entity_poly.pdbx_strand_id
1 'polypeptide(L)'
;MDPVSYLFSAYLNLVQQQVSDIYGTELKTLVVQYEGEQVPYSFQLWRIQPQSVCRPYEQDVRRFSQCTVKASALFHRLCDDLNRQDDSSLQQPRFRAMYCQAAVSYRPMIAEIGEARQNPAQLAERACNQAILAAMDSEDEALQAQRDKACAKVQ
;
A
#
# COMPACT_ATOMS: atom_id res chain seq x y z
N MET A 1 20.19 12.84 5.06
CA MET A 1 20.17 11.38 5.24
C MET A 1 18.80 11.00 5.78
N ASP A 2 18.13 10.04 5.17
CA ASP A 2 16.74 9.65 5.47
C ASP A 2 16.71 8.80 6.76
N PRO A 3 15.82 9.07 7.73
CA PRO A 3 15.71 8.30 8.98
C PRO A 3 15.50 6.80 8.75
N VAL A 4 14.88 6.41 7.63
CA VAL A 4 14.73 4.99 7.27
C VAL A 4 16.07 4.34 6.98
N SER A 5 16.99 5.03 6.29
CA SER A 5 18.33 4.53 5.99
C SER A 5 19.22 4.42 7.24
N TYR A 6 19.01 5.27 8.25
CA TYR A 6 19.68 5.16 9.57
C TYR A 6 19.16 3.98 10.38
N LEU A 7 17.85 3.79 10.44
CA LEU A 7 17.25 2.63 11.10
C LEU A 7 17.67 1.33 10.41
N PHE A 8 17.77 1.34 9.08
CA PHE A 8 18.18 0.19 8.31
C PHE A 8 19.66 -0.14 8.48
N SER A 9 20.57 0.84 8.47
CA SER A 9 22.00 0.61 8.72
C SER A 9 22.27 0.17 10.17
N ALA A 10 21.58 0.77 11.15
CA ALA A 10 21.64 0.31 12.54
C ALA A 10 21.08 -1.12 12.71
N TYR A 11 19.99 -1.45 12.02
CA TYR A 11 19.39 -2.77 12.03
C TYR A 11 20.26 -3.81 11.31
N LEU A 12 20.83 -3.47 10.14
CA LEU A 12 21.77 -4.32 9.43
C LEU A 12 23.01 -4.60 10.26
N ASN A 13 23.53 -3.61 10.99
CA ASN A 13 24.64 -3.82 11.91
C ASN A 13 24.24 -4.76 13.07
N LEU A 14 23.03 -4.64 13.61
CA LEU A 14 22.52 -5.53 14.66
C LEU A 14 22.34 -6.97 14.16
N VAL A 15 21.76 -7.15 12.96
CA VAL A 15 21.64 -8.45 12.30
C VAL A 15 23.01 -9.01 11.95
N GLN A 16 23.95 -8.18 11.48
CA GLN A 16 25.33 -8.60 11.23
C GLN A 16 26.01 -9.14 12.48
N GLN A 17 25.78 -8.52 13.65
CA GLN A 17 26.36 -8.95 14.93
C GLN A 17 25.72 -10.22 15.50
N GLN A 18 24.44 -10.50 15.20
CA GLN A 18 23.74 -11.70 15.68
C GLN A 18 23.85 -12.90 14.74
N VAL A 19 24.42 -12.74 13.54
CA VAL A 19 24.40 -13.76 12.50
C VAL A 19 25.79 -14.38 12.35
N SER A 20 25.97 -15.53 13.02
CA SER A 20 27.03 -16.50 12.69
C SER A 20 26.75 -17.21 11.36
N ASP A 21 25.51 -17.18 10.88
CA ASP A 21 25.09 -17.78 9.60
C ASP A 21 25.41 -16.86 8.42
N ILE A 22 26.67 -16.93 8.00
CA ILE A 22 27.21 -16.26 6.81
C ILE A 22 26.44 -16.69 5.55
N TYR A 23 25.75 -17.82 5.53
CA TYR A 23 25.07 -18.30 4.32
C TYR A 23 23.63 -17.81 4.21
N GLY A 24 23.04 -17.31 5.29
CA GLY A 24 21.65 -16.84 5.33
C GLY A 24 20.64 -17.99 5.22
N THR A 25 21.02 -19.19 5.67
CA THR A 25 20.20 -20.40 5.66
C THR A 25 19.03 -20.36 6.64
N GLU A 26 19.10 -19.56 7.69
CA GLU A 26 17.98 -19.38 8.62
C GLU A 26 16.88 -18.47 8.05
N LEU A 27 15.62 -18.85 8.29
CA LEU A 27 14.47 -17.98 8.00
C LEU A 27 14.45 -16.83 9.00
N LYS A 28 14.58 -15.61 8.50
CA LYS A 28 14.54 -14.39 9.31
C LYS A 28 13.25 -13.64 9.02
N THR A 29 12.59 -13.17 10.07
CA THR A 29 11.36 -12.37 9.98
C THR A 29 11.62 -10.97 10.48
N LEU A 30 11.28 -9.98 9.65
CA LEU A 30 11.44 -8.57 9.90
C LEU A 30 10.08 -7.89 9.96
N VAL A 31 9.99 -6.83 10.75
CA VAL A 31 8.91 -5.85 10.69
C VAL A 31 9.54 -4.48 10.52
N VAL A 32 9.32 -3.88 9.35
CA VAL A 32 9.90 -2.57 9.02
C VAL A 32 8.80 -1.53 8.95
N GLN A 33 8.94 -0.45 9.70
CA GLN A 33 8.05 0.69 9.61
C GLN A 33 8.40 1.51 8.35
N TYR A 34 7.43 1.71 7.46
CA TYR A 34 7.61 2.48 6.23
C TYR A 34 6.35 3.34 5.95
N GLU A 35 6.53 4.66 5.87
CA GLU A 35 5.45 5.62 5.59
C GLU A 35 4.17 5.42 6.43
N GLY A 36 4.32 5.15 7.73
CA GLY A 36 3.20 4.94 8.65
C GLY A 36 2.59 3.53 8.65
N GLU A 37 3.07 2.62 7.80
CA GLU A 37 2.65 1.20 7.78
C GLU A 37 3.73 0.27 8.32
N GLN A 38 3.33 -0.79 9.03
CA GLN A 38 4.25 -1.86 9.41
C GLN A 38 4.29 -2.89 8.30
N VAL A 39 5.49 -3.17 7.78
CA VAL A 39 5.70 -4.15 6.71
C VAL A 39 6.39 -5.38 7.28
N PRO A 40 5.64 -6.41 7.70
CA PRO A 40 6.21 -7.68 8.10
C PRO A 40 6.59 -8.51 6.87
N TYR A 41 7.77 -9.12 6.86
CA TYR A 41 8.19 -10.07 5.83
C TYR A 41 9.28 -11.00 6.35
N SER A 42 9.46 -12.13 5.69
CA SER A 42 10.53 -13.07 5.96
C SER A 42 11.44 -13.23 4.75
N PHE A 43 12.70 -13.56 5.00
CA PHE A 43 13.66 -13.89 3.96
C PHE A 43 14.55 -15.05 4.41
N GLN A 44 15.04 -15.79 3.42
CA GLN A 44 15.97 -16.90 3.59
C GLN A 44 16.84 -16.96 2.33
N LEU A 45 18.11 -17.35 2.47
CA LEU A 45 19.11 -17.39 1.40
C LEU A 45 19.18 -16.08 0.62
N TRP A 46 19.12 -14.95 1.33
CA TRP A 46 19.15 -13.61 0.73
C TRP A 46 18.02 -13.38 -0.29
N ARG A 47 16.88 -14.03 -0.06
CA ARG A 47 15.68 -13.88 -0.87
C ARG A 47 14.47 -13.67 0.01
N ILE A 48 13.79 -12.55 -0.20
CA ILE A 48 12.48 -12.28 0.42
C ILE A 48 11.49 -13.32 -0.07
N GLN A 49 10.71 -13.88 0.85
CA GLN A 49 9.66 -14.84 0.57
C GLN A 49 8.37 -14.08 0.26
N PRO A 50 7.89 -13.99 -0.99
CA PRO A 50 6.76 -13.12 -1.35
C PRO A 50 5.49 -13.42 -0.54
N GLN A 51 5.22 -14.71 -0.26
CA GLN A 51 4.10 -15.20 0.53
C GLN A 51 4.15 -14.85 2.03
N SER A 52 5.29 -14.37 2.51
CA SER A 52 5.44 -13.92 3.90
C SER A 52 5.12 -12.43 4.07
N VAL A 53 5.17 -11.66 2.97
CA VAL A 53 5.01 -10.20 3.00
C VAL A 53 3.59 -9.86 3.40
N CYS A 54 3.43 -9.05 4.46
CA CYS A 54 2.13 -8.61 4.98
C CYS A 54 1.19 -9.73 5.44
N ARG A 55 1.69 -10.96 5.60
CA ARG A 55 0.88 -12.15 5.97
C ARG A 55 -0.04 -11.94 7.18
N PRO A 56 0.37 -11.26 8.27
CA PRO A 56 -0.53 -11.02 9.41
C PRO A 56 -1.80 -10.23 9.07
N TYR A 57 -1.83 -9.51 7.94
CA TYR A 57 -2.96 -8.68 7.52
C TYR A 57 -3.87 -9.36 6.49
N GLU A 58 -3.57 -10.59 6.08
CA GLU A 58 -4.27 -11.31 5.00
C GLU A 58 -5.80 -11.38 5.17
N GLN A 59 -6.29 -11.36 6.42
CA GLN A 59 -7.73 -11.37 6.74
C GLN A 59 -8.42 -10.00 6.54
N ASP A 60 -7.66 -8.91 6.55
CA ASP A 60 -8.14 -7.56 6.28
C ASP A 60 -7.65 -7.12 4.90
N VAL A 61 -8.48 -7.32 3.89
CA VAL A 61 -8.15 -7.06 2.48
C VAL A 61 -7.67 -5.62 2.26
N ARG A 62 -8.24 -4.64 2.96
CA ARG A 62 -7.87 -3.23 2.80
C ARG A 62 -6.45 -3.00 3.33
N ARG A 63 -6.20 -3.47 4.55
CA ARG A 63 -4.90 -3.33 5.19
C ARG A 63 -3.83 -4.17 4.51
N PHE A 64 -4.18 -5.37 4.04
CA PHE A 64 -3.28 -6.23 3.27
C PHE A 64 -2.85 -5.55 1.98
N SER A 65 -3.80 -4.98 1.22
CA SER A 65 -3.47 -4.24 0.00
C SER A 65 -2.59 -3.04 0.29
N GLN A 66 -2.96 -2.22 1.29
CA GLN A 66 -2.14 -1.08 1.72
C GLN A 66 -0.72 -1.50 2.07
N CYS A 67 -0.57 -2.55 2.89
CA CYS A 67 0.73 -3.05 3.31
C CYS A 67 1.54 -3.58 2.12
N THR A 68 0.96 -4.36 1.22
CA THR A 68 1.71 -4.94 0.08
C THR A 68 2.17 -3.85 -0.90
N VAL A 69 1.37 -2.79 -1.11
CA VAL A 69 1.80 -1.61 -1.87
C VAL A 69 2.98 -0.90 -1.19
N LYS A 70 2.90 -0.67 0.14
CA LYS A 70 4.01 -0.08 0.92
C LYS A 70 5.25 -0.99 0.93
N ALA A 71 5.09 -2.30 0.94
CA ALA A 71 6.20 -3.25 0.86
C ALA A 71 6.94 -3.15 -0.46
N SER A 72 6.21 -3.06 -1.58
CA SER A 72 6.81 -2.86 -2.90
C SER A 72 7.63 -1.55 -2.95
N ALA A 73 7.07 -0.44 -2.45
CA ALA A 73 7.77 0.83 -2.37
C ALA A 73 9.01 0.77 -1.46
N LEU A 74 8.90 0.12 -0.30
CA LEU A 74 10.01 -0.12 0.63
C LEU A 74 11.15 -0.88 -0.06
N PHE A 75 10.87 -1.97 -0.79
CA PHE A 75 11.91 -2.74 -1.46
C PHE A 75 12.64 -1.95 -2.54
N HIS A 76 11.91 -1.14 -3.32
CA HIS A 76 12.53 -0.21 -4.27
C HIS A 76 13.43 0.79 -3.57
N ARG A 77 12.94 1.43 -2.49
CA ARG A 77 13.71 2.41 -1.73
C ARG A 77 14.98 1.81 -1.15
N LEU A 78 14.90 0.61 -0.57
CA LEU A 78 16.06 -0.08 0.00
C LEU A 78 17.07 -0.48 -1.08
N CYS A 79 16.61 -0.93 -2.25
CA CYS A 79 17.49 -1.18 -3.39
C CYS A 79 18.24 0.09 -3.80
N ASP A 80 17.54 1.22 -3.96
CA ASP A 80 18.14 2.49 -4.34
C ASP A 80 19.16 2.99 -3.31
N ASP A 81 18.81 2.93 -2.03
CA ASP A 81 19.67 3.39 -0.95
C ASP A 81 20.93 2.53 -0.82
N LEU A 82 20.80 1.20 -0.97
CA LEU A 82 21.95 0.29 -0.93
C LEU A 82 22.84 0.42 -2.18
N ASN A 83 22.27 0.73 -3.34
CA ASN A 83 23.04 0.99 -4.55
C ASN A 83 23.93 2.24 -4.46
N ARG A 84 23.53 3.22 -3.64
CA ARG A 84 24.27 4.48 -3.42
C ARG A 84 25.36 4.38 -2.35
N GLN A 85 25.42 3.27 -1.60
CA GLN A 85 26.41 3.07 -0.55
C GLN A 85 27.60 2.27 -1.09
N ASP A 86 28.80 2.63 -0.61
CA ASP A 86 29.99 1.81 -0.81
C ASP A 86 29.93 0.55 0.06
N ASP A 87 30.47 -0.55 -0.49
CA ASP A 87 30.53 -1.88 0.13
C ASP A 87 31.45 -1.88 1.36
N SER A 88 30.92 -1.35 2.46
CA SER A 88 31.60 -1.24 3.76
C SER A 88 31.62 -2.55 4.54
N SER A 89 30.80 -3.55 4.16
CA SER A 89 30.72 -4.85 4.81
C SER A 89 30.46 -5.99 3.80
N LEU A 90 30.94 -7.19 4.13
CA LEU A 90 30.78 -8.40 3.28
C LEU A 90 29.32 -8.77 3.01
N GLN A 91 28.38 -8.35 3.86
CA GLN A 91 26.96 -8.67 3.72
C GLN A 91 26.19 -7.62 2.92
N GLN A 92 26.74 -6.41 2.76
CA GLN A 92 26.06 -5.31 2.07
C GLN A 92 25.72 -5.66 0.60
N PRO A 93 26.61 -6.30 -0.19
CA PRO A 93 26.28 -6.73 -1.55
C PRO A 93 25.11 -7.71 -1.60
N ARG A 94 24.97 -8.57 -0.59
CA ARG A 94 23.90 -9.58 -0.55
C ARG A 94 22.56 -8.99 -0.17
N PHE A 95 22.53 -8.05 0.78
CA PHE A 95 21.32 -7.28 1.06
C PHE A 95 20.90 -6.45 -0.16
N ARG A 96 21.86 -5.80 -0.83
CA ARG A 96 21.60 -5.05 -2.08
C ARG A 96 20.94 -5.95 -3.12
N ALA A 97 21.53 -7.13 -3.39
CA ALA A 97 20.96 -8.10 -4.30
C ALA A 97 19.56 -8.57 -3.88
N MET A 98 19.34 -8.84 -2.60
CA MET A 98 18.04 -9.29 -2.06
C MET A 98 16.94 -8.25 -2.30
N TYR A 99 17.15 -6.99 -1.89
CA TYR A 99 16.13 -5.95 -2.03
C TYR A 99 15.94 -5.54 -3.48
N CYS A 100 17.00 -5.48 -4.29
CA CYS A 100 16.86 -5.20 -5.72
C CYS A 100 16.14 -6.33 -6.47
N GLN A 101 16.38 -7.59 -6.12
CA GLN A 101 15.58 -8.70 -6.66
C GLN A 101 14.11 -8.53 -6.26
N ALA A 102 13.83 -8.22 -5.00
CA ALA A 102 12.46 -8.04 -4.51
C ALA A 102 11.77 -6.84 -5.15
N ALA A 103 12.46 -5.72 -5.34
CA ALA A 103 11.92 -4.53 -6.02
C ALA A 103 11.36 -4.87 -7.41
N VAL A 104 12.10 -5.69 -8.18
CA VAL A 104 11.70 -6.08 -9.54
C VAL A 104 10.66 -7.21 -9.55
N SER A 105 10.79 -8.19 -8.67
CA SER A 105 10.02 -9.45 -8.77
C SER A 105 8.76 -9.50 -7.90
N TYR A 106 8.70 -8.70 -6.83
CA TYR A 106 7.55 -8.69 -5.93
C TYR A 106 6.35 -7.98 -6.57
N ARG A 107 5.19 -8.64 -6.54
CA ARG A 107 3.92 -8.11 -7.06
C ARG A 107 2.99 -7.78 -5.88
N PRO A 108 2.70 -6.50 -5.62
CA PRO A 108 1.78 -6.12 -4.56
C PRO A 108 0.33 -6.53 -4.91
N MET A 109 -0.48 -6.79 -3.89
CA MET A 109 -1.92 -6.93 -4.07
C MET A 109 -2.56 -5.55 -4.07
N ILE A 110 -3.19 -5.18 -5.18
CA ILE A 110 -3.92 -3.92 -5.30
C ILE A 110 -5.42 -4.24 -5.22
N ALA A 111 -6.03 -3.91 -4.09
CA ALA A 111 -7.48 -3.92 -3.95
C ALA A 111 -8.00 -2.54 -4.40
N GLU A 112 -8.65 -2.49 -5.56
CA GLU A 112 -9.43 -1.31 -5.94
C GLU A 112 -10.66 -1.24 -5.03
N ILE A 113 -10.57 -0.48 -3.94
CA ILE A 113 -11.76 -0.02 -3.23
C ILE A 113 -12.29 1.16 -4.04
N GLY A 114 -12.95 0.84 -5.16
CA GLY A 114 -13.83 1.82 -5.77
C GLY A 114 -14.90 2.15 -4.73
N GLU A 115 -14.88 3.34 -4.15
CA GLU A 115 -16.16 4.01 -3.91
C GLU A 115 -16.91 3.86 -5.22
N ALA A 116 -18.05 3.14 -5.20
CA ALA A 116 -18.82 2.89 -6.41
C ALA A 116 -18.88 4.21 -7.17
N ARG A 117 -18.17 4.30 -8.32
CA ARG A 117 -18.13 5.53 -9.11
C ARG A 117 -19.59 5.82 -9.40
N GLN A 118 -20.17 6.74 -8.65
CA GLN A 118 -21.59 6.97 -8.75
C GLN A 118 -21.75 7.51 -10.15
N ASN A 119 -22.39 6.72 -11.00
CA ASN A 119 -22.59 7.10 -12.38
C ASN A 119 -23.27 8.49 -12.34
N PRO A 120 -22.72 9.53 -12.99
CA PRO A 120 -23.31 10.85 -12.95
C PRO A 120 -24.80 10.83 -13.33
N ALA A 121 -25.21 9.87 -14.18
CA ALA A 121 -26.62 9.61 -14.47
C ALA A 121 -27.40 9.10 -13.24
N GLN A 122 -26.87 8.14 -12.49
CA GLN A 122 -27.51 7.64 -11.25
C GLN A 122 -27.57 8.71 -10.15
N LEU A 123 -26.58 9.59 -10.07
CA LEU A 123 -26.59 10.75 -9.18
C LEU A 123 -27.68 11.75 -9.56
N ALA A 124 -27.79 12.07 -10.85
CA ALA A 124 -28.84 12.94 -11.37
C ALA A 124 -30.23 12.35 -11.14
N GLU A 125 -30.40 11.05 -11.38
CA GLU A 125 -31.65 10.32 -11.17
C GLU A 125 -32.07 10.32 -9.70
N ARG A 126 -31.14 10.04 -8.77
CA ARG A 126 -31.42 10.14 -7.33
C ARG A 126 -31.82 11.56 -6.91
N ALA A 127 -31.13 12.58 -7.40
CA ALA A 127 -31.44 13.97 -7.07
C ALA A 127 -32.84 14.38 -7.58
N CYS A 128 -33.22 13.93 -8.79
CA CYS A 128 -34.57 14.13 -9.31
C CYS A 128 -35.62 13.43 -8.44
N ASN A 129 -35.42 12.15 -8.10
CA ASN A 129 -36.35 11.39 -7.28
C ASN A 129 -36.57 12.01 -5.89
N GLN A 130 -35.50 12.52 -5.27
CA GLN A 130 -35.60 13.24 -4.00
C GLN A 130 -36.39 14.54 -4.12
N ALA A 131 -36.18 15.30 -5.21
CA ALA A 131 -36.90 16.54 -5.45
C ALA A 131 -38.38 16.31 -5.80
N ILE A 132 -38.71 15.20 -6.46
CA ILE A 132 -40.09 14.77 -6.67
C ILE A 132 -40.76 14.51 -5.32
N LEU A 133 -40.14 13.70 -4.45
CA LEU A 133 -40.68 13.40 -3.12
C LEU A 133 -40.90 14.66 -2.27
N ALA A 134 -40.00 15.64 -2.36
CA ALA A 134 -40.12 16.91 -1.65
C ALA A 134 -41.27 17.79 -2.18
N ALA A 135 -41.62 17.67 -3.47
CA ALA A 135 -42.66 18.47 -4.12
C ALA A 135 -44.00 17.73 -4.30
N MET A 136 -44.10 16.45 -3.92
CA MET A 136 -45.22 15.57 -4.27
C MET A 136 -46.58 16.05 -3.76
N ASP A 137 -46.61 16.78 -2.65
CA ASP A 137 -47.84 17.24 -1.99
C ASP A 137 -47.74 18.74 -1.61
N SER A 138 -46.90 19.49 -2.33
CA SER A 138 -46.66 20.92 -2.08
C SER A 138 -47.06 21.80 -3.26
N GLU A 139 -47.86 22.82 -2.96
CA GLU A 139 -48.19 23.92 -3.89
C GLU A 139 -47.11 25.02 -3.90
N ASP A 140 -46.00 24.84 -3.20
CA ASP A 140 -44.89 25.79 -3.19
C ASP A 140 -44.17 25.80 -4.55
N GLU A 141 -44.32 26.90 -5.28
CA GLU A 141 -43.69 27.13 -6.59
C GLU A 141 -42.16 26.98 -6.52
N ALA A 142 -41.52 27.30 -5.39
CA ALA A 142 -40.08 27.14 -5.24
C ALA A 142 -39.66 25.66 -5.22
N LEU A 143 -40.44 24.79 -4.58
CA LEU A 143 -40.19 23.35 -4.55
C LEU A 143 -40.45 22.70 -5.92
N GLN A 144 -41.45 23.18 -6.65
CA GLN A 144 -41.72 22.73 -8.01
C GLN A 144 -40.61 23.15 -8.99
N ALA A 145 -40.13 24.39 -8.91
CA ALA A 145 -39.01 24.87 -9.72
C ALA A 145 -37.70 24.10 -9.39
N GLN A 146 -37.50 23.73 -8.13
CA GLN A 146 -36.34 22.93 -7.71
C GLN A 146 -36.40 21.50 -8.24
N ARG A 147 -37.57 20.87 -8.24
CA ARG A 147 -37.82 19.58 -8.90
C ARG A 147 -37.49 19.64 -10.38
N ASP A 148 -38.05 20.60 -11.11
CA ASP A 148 -37.88 20.69 -12.56
C ASP A 148 -36.41 20.91 -12.95
N LYS A 149 -35.70 21.75 -12.19
CA LYS A 149 -34.24 21.96 -12.36
C LYS A 149 -33.41 20.71 -12.05
N ALA A 150 -33.80 19.90 -11.08
CA ALA A 150 -33.11 18.66 -10.74
C ALA A 150 -33.33 17.58 -11.81
N CYS A 151 -34.57 17.43 -12.29
CA CYS A 151 -34.96 16.43 -13.27
C CYS A 151 -34.52 16.75 -14.71
N ALA A 152 -34.29 18.02 -15.04
CA ALA A 152 -33.72 18.41 -16.35
C ALA A 152 -32.31 17.85 -16.61
N LYS A 153 -31.60 17.39 -15.57
CA LYS A 153 -30.23 16.84 -15.66
C LYS A 153 -30.18 15.34 -15.95
N VAL A 154 -31.33 14.66 -16.06
CA VAL A 154 -31.44 13.19 -16.23
C VAL A 154 -31.58 12.79 -17.71
N GLN A 155 -31.10 13.62 -18.65
CA GLN A 155 -31.20 13.36 -20.10
C GLN A 155 -30.13 12.38 -20.61
#